data_AF-A0A355L247-F1
#
_entry.id   AF-A0A355L247-F1
#
_cell.length_a   1.000
_cell.length_b   1.000
_cell.length_c   1.000
_cell.angle_alpha   90.00
_cell.angle_beta   90.00
_cell.angle_gamma   90.00
#
_symmetry.space_group_name_H-M   'P 1'
#
loop_
_entity.id
_entity.type
_entity.pdbx_description
1 polymer ?
#
loop_
_entity_poly.entity_id
_entity_poly.type
_entity_poly.pdbx_seq_one_letter_code
_entity_poly.pdbx_strand_id
1 'polypeptide(L)'
;YLRDCPLYEAVTAGGKDYFLCHSGIDEFENGKKISDYPADAFIWAWPEFDDEYFDDIITVFGHTPTMNYGEQYRNKIIKTRTWIDIDMGAADGKTEPVFLRLDDMKEFRN
;
A
#
# COMPACT_ATOMS: atom_id res chain seq x y z
N TYR A 1 -15.07 -15.24 -5.02
CA TYR A 1 -13.64 -14.85 -4.95
C TYR A 1 -13.45 -13.40 -5.34
N LEU A 2 -13.45 -13.01 -6.63
CA LEU A 2 -13.23 -11.59 -7.02
C LEU A 2 -14.35 -10.64 -6.55
N ARG A 3 -15.60 -11.09 -6.48
CA ARG A 3 -16.74 -10.29 -5.99
C ARG A 3 -16.76 -10.08 -4.48
N ASP A 4 -15.97 -10.88 -3.75
CA ASP A 4 -15.95 -10.89 -2.29
C ASP A 4 -14.68 -10.22 -1.74
N CYS A 5 -13.82 -9.68 -2.62
CA CYS A 5 -12.61 -9.01 -2.20
C CYS A 5 -12.97 -7.64 -1.61
N PRO A 6 -12.58 -7.35 -0.36
CA PRO A 6 -12.79 -6.03 0.20
C PRO A 6 -11.97 -4.99 -0.58
N LEU A 7 -12.50 -3.77 -0.72
CA LEU A 7 -11.76 -2.63 -1.30
C LEU A 7 -10.60 -2.20 -0.41
N TYR A 8 -10.79 -2.34 0.90
CA TYR A 8 -9.80 -2.05 1.91
C TYR A 8 -10.07 -2.87 3.17
N GLU A 9 -9.05 -3.00 4.02
CA GLU A 9 -9.15 -3.66 5.32
C GLU A 9 -8.36 -2.87 6.38
N ALA A 10 -8.93 -2.72 7.57
CA ALA A 10 -8.25 -2.11 8.70
C ALA A 10 -7.83 -3.20 9.68
N VAL A 11 -6.54 -3.25 10.02
CA VAL A 11 -5.97 -4.30 10.88
C VAL A 11 -5.02 -3.70 11.91
N THR A 12 -4.93 -4.34 13.07
CA THR A 12 -3.95 -4.01 14.11
C THR A 12 -2.94 -5.15 14.24
N ALA A 13 -1.65 -4.84 14.14
CA ALA A 13 -0.56 -5.80 14.28
C ALA A 13 0.63 -5.13 14.97
N GLY A 14 1.37 -5.86 15.82
CA GLY A 14 2.53 -5.29 16.53
C GLY A 14 2.24 -4.02 17.35
N GLY A 15 0.98 -3.78 17.74
CA GLY A 15 0.57 -2.56 18.46
C GLY A 15 0.43 -1.31 17.59
N LYS A 16 0.33 -1.45 16.27
CA LYS A 16 0.08 -0.37 15.30
C LYS A 16 -1.12 -0.70 14.43
N ASP A 17 -1.78 0.35 13.95
CA ASP A 17 -2.92 0.23 13.04
C ASP A 17 -2.46 0.41 11.59
N TYR A 18 -3.04 -0.41 10.71
CA TYR A 18 -2.75 -0.44 9.29
C TYR A 18 -4.04 -0.36 8.48
N PHE A 19 -3.97 0.37 7.37
CA PHE A 19 -5.01 0.43 6.36
C PHE A 19 -4.50 -0.25 5.10
N LEU A 20 -5.09 -1.37 4.71
CA LEU A 20 -4.68 -2.17 3.56
C LEU A 20 -5.59 -1.85 2.39
N CYS A 21 -5.05 -1.50 1.22
CA CYS A 21 -5.82 -1.24 0.00
C CYS A 21 -5.02 -1.59 -1.25
N HIS A 22 -5.63 -1.54 -2.44
CA HIS A 22 -4.95 -1.95 -3.67
C HIS A 22 -3.90 -0.93 -4.13
N SER A 23 -4.27 0.34 -4.28
CA SER A 23 -3.43 1.36 -4.92
C SER A 23 -3.15 2.60 -4.08
N GLY A 24 -3.57 2.63 -2.82
CA GLY A 24 -3.61 3.85 -2.00
C GLY A 24 -5.01 4.46 -1.97
N ILE A 25 -5.09 5.77 -1.72
CA ILE A 25 -6.34 6.54 -1.66
C ILE A 25 -6.18 7.80 -2.52
N ASP A 26 -6.97 7.89 -3.59
CA ASP A 26 -6.98 9.04 -4.49
C ASP A 26 -7.69 10.25 -3.84
N GLU A 27 -7.20 11.45 -4.13
CA GLU A 27 -7.70 12.72 -3.56
C GLU A 27 -7.93 12.65 -2.03
N PHE A 28 -6.97 12.11 -1.29
CA PHE A 28 -7.10 11.96 0.16
C PHE A 28 -7.26 13.30 0.88
N GLU A 29 -8.29 13.38 1.72
CA GLU A 29 -8.61 14.52 2.58
C GLU A 29 -8.66 14.07 4.04
N ASN A 30 -7.86 14.72 4.89
CA ASN A 30 -7.87 14.45 6.32
C ASN A 30 -9.25 14.80 6.93
N GLY A 31 -9.83 13.86 7.67
CA GLY A 31 -11.15 14.00 8.30
C GLY A 31 -12.34 13.57 7.43
N LYS A 32 -12.15 13.34 6.12
CA LYS A 32 -13.17 12.74 5.25
C LYS A 32 -13.33 11.27 5.59
N LYS A 33 -14.57 10.79 5.69
CA LYS A 33 -14.83 9.39 6.03
C LYS A 33 -14.45 8.49 4.87
N ILE A 34 -13.81 7.36 5.16
CA ILE A 34 -13.39 6.38 4.14
C ILE A 34 -14.58 5.80 3.36
N SER A 35 -15.74 5.67 4.02
CA SER A 35 -16.99 5.24 3.37
C SER A 35 -17.52 6.21 2.30
N ASP A 36 -17.04 7.44 2.29
CA ASP A 36 -17.54 8.49 1.40
C ASP A 36 -16.71 8.57 0.10
N TYR A 37 -15.61 7.82 0.01
CA TYR A 37 -14.81 7.72 -1.21
C TYR A 37 -15.41 6.69 -2.19
N PRO A 38 -15.33 6.95 -3.50
CA PRO A 38 -15.72 5.96 -4.50
C PRO A 38 -14.73 4.78 -4.49
N ALA A 39 -15.19 3.61 -4.94
CA ALA A 39 -14.34 2.42 -5.07
C ALA A 39 -13.09 2.69 -5.93
N ASP A 40 -13.25 3.48 -7.00
CA ASP A 40 -12.18 3.85 -7.92
C ASP A 40 -11.00 4.55 -7.23
N ALA A 41 -11.27 5.29 -6.15
CA ALA A 41 -10.22 5.97 -5.38
C ALA A 41 -9.25 5.00 -4.69
N PHE A 42 -9.64 3.74 -4.47
CA PHE A 42 -8.78 2.72 -3.86
C PHE A 42 -8.13 1.79 -4.89
N ILE A 43 -8.55 1.87 -6.16
CA ILE A 43 -8.16 0.97 -7.24
C ILE A 43 -7.16 1.61 -8.20
N TRP A 44 -7.31 2.92 -8.45
CA TRP A 44 -6.58 3.64 -9.50
C TRP A 44 -5.69 4.78 -8.98
N ALA A 45 -5.60 4.94 -7.67
CA ALA A 45 -4.72 5.95 -7.08
C ALA A 45 -3.26 5.70 -7.49
N TRP A 46 -2.52 6.80 -7.67
CA TRP A 46 -1.10 6.77 -7.95
C TRP A 46 -0.38 7.70 -6.95
N PRO A 47 -0.08 7.21 -5.74
CA PRO A 47 0.49 8.05 -4.70
C PRO A 47 1.89 8.52 -5.08
N GLU A 48 2.21 9.79 -4.84
CA GLU A 48 3.54 10.40 -4.97
C GLU A 48 4.26 10.41 -3.61
N PHE A 49 5.57 10.75 -3.59
CA PHE A 49 6.38 10.67 -2.37
C PHE A 49 6.00 11.70 -1.29
N ASP A 50 5.45 12.83 -1.71
CA ASP A 50 4.97 13.91 -0.85
C ASP A 50 3.51 13.73 -0.43
N ASP A 51 2.81 12.72 -0.97
CA ASP A 51 1.47 12.38 -0.51
C ASP A 51 1.54 11.79 0.90
N GLU A 52 0.61 12.25 1.74
CA GLU A 52 0.43 11.80 3.09
C GLU A 52 -1.02 11.38 3.36
N TYR A 53 -1.18 10.27 4.10
CA TYR A 53 -2.49 9.78 4.52
C TYR A 53 -2.75 10.09 6.00
N PHE A 54 -3.07 9.07 6.79
CA PHE A 54 -3.35 9.22 8.21
C PHE A 54 -2.07 9.40 9.01
N ASP A 55 -2.13 10.22 10.05
CA ASP A 55 -0.96 10.48 10.91
C ASP A 55 -0.62 9.29 11.82
N ASP A 56 -1.64 8.58 12.31
CA ASP A 56 -1.50 7.49 13.29
C ASP A 56 -1.70 6.08 12.70
N ILE A 57 -2.03 5.98 11.40
CA ILE A 57 -2.32 4.71 10.71
C ILE A 57 -1.41 4.61 9.49
N ILE A 58 -0.74 3.47 9.32
CA ILE A 58 0.11 3.23 8.15
C ILE A 58 -0.72 2.60 7.03
N THR A 59 -0.77 3.26 5.89
CA THR A 59 -1.43 2.72 4.70
C THR A 59 -0.49 1.77 3.96
N VAL A 60 -0.91 0.55 3.67
CA VAL A 60 -0.11 -0.43 2.92
C VAL A 60 -0.82 -0.77 1.62
N PHE A 61 -0.12 -0.65 0.50
CA PHE A 61 -0.70 -0.85 -0.83
C PHE A 61 0.32 -1.44 -1.84
N GLY A 62 -0.14 -1.65 -3.07
CA GLY A 62 0.67 -2.05 -4.22
C GLY A 62 0.24 -1.30 -5.48
N HIS A 63 -0.18 -2.02 -6.53
CA HIS A 63 -0.67 -1.47 -7.81
C HIS A 63 0.40 -0.91 -8.74
N THR A 64 1.22 0.02 -8.25
CA THR A 64 2.29 0.63 -9.03
C THR A 64 3.62 -0.01 -8.64
N PRO A 65 4.27 -0.79 -9.51
CA PRO A 65 5.53 -1.41 -9.17
C PRO A 65 6.60 -0.40 -8.73
N THR A 66 7.32 -0.67 -7.65
CA THR A 66 8.24 0.28 -7.01
C THR A 66 9.34 0.80 -7.94
N MET A 67 9.72 0.07 -8.99
CA MET A 67 10.68 0.57 -9.99
C MET A 67 10.15 1.77 -10.79
N ASN A 68 8.83 1.97 -10.86
CA ASN A 68 8.22 3.10 -11.56
C ASN A 68 8.41 4.42 -10.81
N TYR A 69 8.72 4.36 -9.51
CA TYR A 69 9.12 5.50 -8.68
C TYR A 69 10.60 5.89 -8.87
N GLY A 70 11.35 5.06 -9.61
CA GLY A 70 12.77 5.26 -9.89
C GLY A 70 13.55 3.96 -9.77
N GLU A 71 14.57 3.79 -10.60
CA GLU A 71 15.39 2.58 -10.66
C GLU A 71 16.05 2.23 -9.31
N GLN A 72 16.33 3.23 -8.48
CA GLN A 72 16.86 3.04 -7.13
C GLN A 72 15.94 2.24 -6.18
N TYR A 73 14.64 2.17 -6.49
CA TYR A 73 13.61 1.46 -5.74
C TYR A 73 13.32 0.06 -6.29
N ARG A 74 13.94 -0.35 -7.40
CA ARG A 74 13.78 -1.70 -7.94
C ARG A 74 14.05 -2.75 -6.86
N ASN A 75 13.15 -3.72 -6.76
CA ASN A 75 13.20 -4.85 -5.81
C ASN A 75 13.21 -4.43 -4.33
N LYS A 76 12.73 -3.22 -4.02
CA LYS A 76 12.63 -2.70 -2.66
C LYS A 76 11.19 -2.30 -2.37
N ILE A 77 10.77 -2.53 -1.13
CA ILE A 77 9.60 -1.90 -0.55
C ILE A 77 9.90 -0.42 -0.37
N ILE A 78 8.94 0.44 -0.72
CA ILE A 78 9.02 1.87 -0.42
C ILE A 78 8.27 2.13 0.88
N LYS A 79 8.87 2.92 1.77
CA LYS A 79 8.28 3.30 3.06
C LYS A 79 8.39 4.82 3.22
N THR A 80 7.27 5.47 3.49
CA THR A 80 7.21 6.88 3.87
C THR A 80 6.76 7.00 5.33
N ARG A 81 6.40 8.21 5.76
CA ARG A 81 5.85 8.46 7.09
C ARG A 81 4.49 7.77 7.29
N THR A 82 3.64 7.79 6.27
CA THR A 82 2.22 7.42 6.37
C THR A 82 1.85 6.22 5.51
N TRP A 83 2.74 5.76 4.62
CA TRP A 83 2.45 4.64 3.74
C TRP A 83 3.62 3.74 3.38
N ILE A 84 3.29 2.55 2.91
CA ILE A 84 4.21 1.50 2.47
C ILE A 84 3.70 0.89 1.17
N ASP A 85 4.54 0.88 0.13
CA ASP A 85 4.29 0.18 -1.13
C ASP A 85 5.12 -1.11 -1.19
N ILE A 86 4.42 -2.24 -1.31
CA ILE A 86 5.01 -3.59 -1.37
C ILE A 86 5.05 -4.20 -2.77
N ASP A 87 4.52 -3.52 -3.80
CA ASP A 87 4.49 -4.05 -5.16
C ASP A 87 5.85 -3.90 -5.83
N MET A 88 6.67 -4.93 -5.79
CA MET A 88 7.97 -4.91 -6.49
C MET A 88 7.88 -5.31 -7.96
N GLY A 89 6.67 -5.56 -8.50
CA GLY A 89 6.47 -5.96 -9.90
C GLY A 89 6.71 -7.45 -10.15
N ALA A 90 6.40 -8.33 -9.20
CA ALA A 90 6.61 -9.78 -9.32
C ALA A 90 5.89 -10.44 -10.51
N ALA A 91 4.89 -9.75 -11.08
CA ALA A 91 4.18 -10.18 -12.28
C ALA A 91 5.07 -10.25 -13.55
N ASP A 92 6.27 -9.65 -13.54
CA ASP A 92 7.22 -9.71 -14.66
C ASP A 92 7.89 -11.10 -14.82
N GLY A 93 7.69 -12.01 -13.86
CA GLY A 93 8.26 -13.35 -13.84
C GLY A 93 9.76 -13.41 -13.53
N LYS A 94 10.37 -12.27 -13.14
CA LYS A 94 11.80 -12.14 -12.81
C LYS A 94 12.00 -11.63 -11.39
N THR A 95 11.16 -10.71 -10.94
CA THR A 95 11.18 -10.19 -9.57
C THR A 95 10.48 -11.17 -8.64
N GLU A 96 11.17 -11.55 -7.57
CA GLU A 96 10.57 -12.37 -6.51
C GLU A 96 9.50 -11.57 -5.75
N PRO A 97 8.35 -12.18 -5.42
CA PRO A 97 7.36 -11.55 -4.56
C PRO A 97 7.96 -11.32 -3.16
N VAL A 98 7.53 -10.24 -2.51
CA VAL A 98 7.85 -9.95 -1.11
C VAL A 98 6.62 -10.11 -0.25
N PHE A 99 6.83 -10.64 0.96
CA PHE A 99 5.85 -10.63 2.03
C PHE A 99 6.36 -9.73 3.14
N LEU A 100 5.57 -8.75 3.55
CA LEU A 100 5.85 -7.89 4.68
C LEU A 100 5.02 -8.35 5.88
N ARG A 101 5.68 -8.75 6.97
CA ARG A 101 4.99 -9.05 8.23
C ARG A 101 4.77 -7.77 9.02
N LEU A 102 3.51 -7.47 9.33
CA LEU A 102 3.15 -6.21 9.97
C LEU A 102 3.57 -6.13 11.45
N ASP A 103 3.71 -7.25 12.16
CA ASP A 103 4.12 -7.25 13.58
C ASP A 103 5.50 -6.65 13.84
N ASP A 104 6.45 -6.84 12.93
CA ASP A 104 7.85 -6.46 13.12
C ASP A 104 8.51 -5.86 11.87
N MET A 105 7.71 -5.54 10.84
CA MET A 105 8.15 -5.02 9.53
C MET A 105 9.18 -5.91 8.81
N LYS A 106 9.26 -7.20 9.15
CA LYS A 106 10.21 -8.12 8.53
C LYS A 106 9.76 -8.50 7.13
N GLU A 107 10.71 -8.42 6.19
CA GLU A 107 10.53 -8.83 4.80
C GLU A 107 10.91 -10.31 4.62
N PHE A 108 10.09 -11.03 3.87
CA PHE A 108 10.32 -12.42 3.47
C PHE A 108 10.27 -12.52 1.95
N ARG A 109 11.22 -13.26 1.39
CA ARG A 109 11.39 -13.52 -0.04
C ARG A 109 11.66 -15.03 -0.19
N ASN A 110 11.22 -15.61 -1.30
CA ASN A 110 11.31 -17.05 -1.54
C ASN A 110 12.65 -17.45 -2.16
#